data_AF-A0A943TH86-F1
#
_entry.id   AF-A0A943TH86-F1
#
_cell.length_a   1.000
_cell.length_b   1.000
_cell.length_c   1.000
_cell.angle_alpha   90.00
_cell.angle_beta   90.00
_cell.angle_gamma   90.00
#
_symmetry.space_group_name_H-M   'P 1'
#
loop_
_entity.id
_entity.type
_entity.pdbx_description
1 polymer ?
#
loop_
_entity_poly.entity_id
_entity_poly.type
_entity_poly.pdbx_seq_one_letter_code
_entity_poly.pdbx_strand_id
1 'polypeptide(L)'
;MADKMFENNQVTIIGEIVSDFVFSHEVYGEGFYMVEVSVNRLSNFVDYIPVMVSERLIDVKSDCNGQYVYVTGQFRSFNRHEEHKNRLVLSVFAREFELVEAPEEDHETNQIFLDGFICKDSVYRKTPLGREIADLLVAVNRSYGKSDYIPCICWGRNARFAAGFEVGSHVQIWGRIQSREYVKKLSETEVEQRVAYEVSVSKIEFLES
;
A
#
# COMPACT_ATOMS: atom_id res chain seq x y z
N MET A 1 -24.23 -19.59 -1.62
CA MET A 1 -24.43 -18.25 -2.20
C MET A 1 -23.06 -17.58 -2.17
N ALA A 2 -22.21 -17.98 -3.11
CA ALA A 2 -20.85 -17.47 -3.23
C ALA A 2 -20.98 -16.19 -4.06
N ASP A 3 -21.29 -15.09 -3.39
CA ASP A 3 -21.13 -13.80 -4.04
C ASP A 3 -19.65 -13.69 -4.39
N LYS A 4 -19.39 -13.62 -5.68
CA LYS A 4 -18.19 -12.99 -6.23
C LYS A 4 -18.18 -11.57 -5.66
N MET A 5 -17.65 -11.39 -4.45
CA MET A 5 -17.20 -10.09 -4.00
C MET A 5 -16.19 -9.67 -5.05
N PHE A 6 -16.54 -8.68 -5.87
CA PHE A 6 -15.52 -7.92 -6.57
C PHE A 6 -14.47 -7.55 -5.53
N GLU A 7 -13.21 -7.96 -5.76
CA GLU A 7 -12.18 -7.79 -4.76
C GLU A 7 -11.97 -6.29 -4.58
N ASN A 8 -12.41 -5.78 -3.44
CA ASN A 8 -12.41 -4.36 -3.11
C ASN A 8 -11.01 -3.84 -2.72
N ASN A 9 -10.01 -4.71 -2.80
CA ASN A 9 -8.61 -4.42 -2.53
C ASN A 9 -7.77 -5.36 -3.41
N GLN A 10 -7.25 -4.83 -4.51
CA GLN A 10 -6.44 -5.58 -5.47
C GLN A 10 -5.13 -4.84 -5.67
N VAL A 11 -4.03 -5.56 -5.57
CA VAL A 11 -2.68 -5.07 -5.84
C VAL A 11 -2.04 -5.99 -6.86
N THR A 12 -1.38 -5.41 -7.85
CA THR A 12 -0.43 -6.08 -8.73
C THR A 12 0.87 -5.30 -8.71
N ILE A 13 1.97 -5.98 -8.36
CA ILE A 13 3.31 -5.40 -8.46
C ILE A 13 4.26 -6.34 -9.19
N ILE A 14 5.16 -5.76 -9.97
CA ILE A 14 6.32 -6.43 -10.56
C ILE A 14 7.55 -5.65 -10.13
N GLY A 15 8.52 -6.30 -9.52
CA GLY A 15 9.71 -5.62 -9.04
C GLY A 15 10.82 -6.57 -8.64
N GLU A 16 11.95 -6.00 -8.26
CA GLU A 16 13.13 -6.73 -7.80
C GLU A 16 13.05 -6.95 -6.29
N ILE A 17 13.29 -8.18 -5.83
CA ILE A 17 13.44 -8.50 -4.41
C ILE A 17 14.77 -7.92 -3.91
N VAL A 18 14.72 -7.06 -2.90
CA VAL A 18 15.89 -6.31 -2.41
C VAL A 18 16.19 -6.53 -0.92
N SER A 19 15.52 -7.51 -0.30
CA SER A 19 15.80 -7.92 1.07
C SER A 19 15.64 -9.42 1.25
N ASP A 20 16.25 -9.94 2.31
CA ASP A 20 15.97 -11.30 2.79
C ASP A 20 14.53 -11.41 3.31
N PHE A 21 14.01 -12.64 3.35
CA PHE A 21 12.75 -12.94 4.01
C PHE A 21 12.89 -12.88 5.53
N VAL A 22 12.15 -11.99 6.17
CA VAL A 22 12.17 -11.82 7.63
C VAL A 22 10.89 -12.40 8.23
N PHE A 23 11.03 -13.39 9.10
CA PHE A 23 9.88 -13.99 9.79
C PHE A 23 9.04 -12.93 10.52
N SER A 24 7.73 -12.94 10.31
CA SER A 24 6.78 -12.04 10.95
C SER A 24 5.99 -12.73 12.05
N HIS A 25 5.24 -13.78 11.70
CA HIS A 25 4.35 -14.50 12.61
C HIS A 25 3.90 -15.83 11.99
N GLU A 26 3.32 -16.69 12.81
CA GLU A 26 2.72 -17.97 12.39
C GLU A 26 1.23 -17.99 12.73
N VAL A 27 0.42 -18.49 11.80
CA VAL A 27 -1.02 -18.67 12.00
C VAL A 27 -1.39 -20.09 11.59
N TYR A 28 -1.93 -20.88 12.52
CA TYR A 28 -2.35 -22.27 12.27
C TYR A 28 -1.24 -23.15 11.62
N GLY A 29 0.02 -22.97 12.02
CA GLY A 29 1.15 -23.72 11.46
C GLY A 29 1.62 -23.24 10.09
N GLU A 30 1.20 -22.05 9.65
CA GLU A 30 1.67 -21.39 8.44
C GLU A 30 2.49 -20.15 8.80
N GLY A 31 3.76 -20.14 8.44
CA GLY A 31 4.67 -19.02 8.63
C GLY A 31 4.49 -17.91 7.59
N PHE A 32 4.49 -16.66 8.06
CA PHE A 32 4.43 -15.46 7.23
C PHE A 32 5.71 -14.65 7.38
N TYR A 33 6.23 -14.15 6.26
CA TYR A 33 7.51 -13.47 6.15
C TYR A 33 7.33 -12.13 5.44
N MET A 34 8.11 -11.14 5.87
CA MET A 34 8.21 -9.85 5.21
C MET A 34 9.38 -9.86 4.24
N VAL A 35 9.19 -9.25 3.08
CA VAL A 35 10.23 -9.01 2.08
C VAL A 35 10.00 -7.64 1.44
N GLU A 36 11.06 -6.92 1.07
CA GLU A 36 10.97 -5.65 0.35
C GLU A 36 11.14 -5.89 -1.16
N VAL A 37 10.17 -5.37 -1.94
CA VAL A 37 10.21 -5.40 -3.40
C VAL A 37 10.38 -3.97 -3.90
N SER A 38 11.42 -3.73 -4.67
CA SER A 38 11.67 -2.45 -5.31
C SER A 38 10.96 -2.39 -6.66
N VAL A 39 10.21 -1.31 -6.89
CA VAL A 39 9.42 -1.11 -8.10
C VAL A 39 9.76 0.23 -8.72
N ASN A 40 10.25 0.21 -9.95
CA ASN A 40 10.61 1.41 -10.69
C ASN A 40 9.38 2.19 -11.15
N ARG A 41 9.46 3.52 -11.06
CA ARG A 41 8.54 4.44 -11.70
C ARG A 41 9.16 4.98 -12.98
N LEU A 42 8.31 5.31 -13.96
CA LEU A 42 8.69 6.09 -15.14
C LEU A 42 9.42 7.41 -14.84
N SER A 43 9.26 7.94 -13.62
CA SER A 43 9.96 9.16 -13.17
C SER A 43 11.38 8.92 -12.64
N ASN A 44 11.96 7.72 -12.83
CA ASN A 44 13.23 7.28 -12.23
C ASN A 44 13.25 7.31 -10.70
N PHE A 45 12.07 7.23 -10.08
CA PHE A 45 11.94 7.05 -8.63
C PHE A 45 11.66 5.57 -8.37
N VAL A 46 12.13 5.06 -7.25
CA VAL A 46 11.90 3.68 -6.83
C VAL A 46 10.97 3.67 -5.64
N ASP A 47 9.96 2.82 -5.68
CA ASP A 47 9.14 2.49 -4.52
C ASP A 47 9.64 1.20 -3.89
N TYR A 48 9.94 1.23 -2.60
CA TYR A 48 10.21 0.04 -1.82
C TYR A 48 8.89 -0.39 -1.17
N ILE A 49 8.34 -1.52 -1.62
CA ILE A 49 7.02 -1.99 -1.19
C ILE A 49 7.21 -3.19 -0.26
N PRO A 50 6.78 -3.11 1.01
CA PRO A 50 6.82 -4.26 1.90
C PRO A 50 5.74 -5.26 1.50
N VAL A 51 6.15 -6.49 1.26
CA VAL A 51 5.30 -7.64 0.92
C VAL A 51 5.32 -8.64 2.06
N MET A 52 4.14 -9.07 2.47
CA MET A 52 3.93 -10.17 3.40
C MET A 52 3.57 -11.43 2.60
N VAL A 53 4.43 -12.44 2.65
CA VAL A 53 4.30 -13.68 1.88
C VAL A 53 4.20 -14.88 2.82
N SER A 54 3.40 -15.88 2.43
CA SER A 54 3.35 -17.17 3.12
C SER A 54 4.51 -18.06 2.66
N GLU A 55 5.10 -18.83 3.57
CA GLU A 55 6.08 -19.86 3.24
C GLU A 55 5.53 -20.99 2.34
N ARG A 56 4.20 -21.05 2.15
CA ARG A 56 3.58 -21.97 1.18
C ARG A 56 3.68 -21.49 -0.27
N LEU A 57 3.92 -20.20 -0.49
CA LEU A 57 4.03 -19.61 -1.82
C LEU A 57 5.46 -19.64 -2.37
N ILE A 58 6.47 -19.59 -1.49
CA ILE A 58 7.88 -19.50 -1.88
C ILE A 58 8.78 -20.14 -0.83
N ASP A 59 9.92 -20.69 -1.25
CA ASP A 59 10.96 -21.12 -0.32
C ASP A 59 11.67 -19.91 0.30
N VAL A 60 11.20 -19.51 1.48
CA VAL A 60 11.71 -18.36 2.25
C VAL A 60 13.15 -18.52 2.75
N LYS A 61 13.78 -19.69 2.57
CA LYS A 61 15.19 -19.91 2.92
C LYS A 61 16.14 -19.69 1.74
N SER A 62 15.61 -19.62 0.52
CA SER A 62 16.39 -19.36 -0.68
C SER A 62 16.77 -17.87 -0.76
N ASP A 63 17.96 -17.59 -1.30
CA ASP A 63 18.40 -16.23 -1.60
C ASP A 63 17.75 -15.77 -2.91
N CYS A 64 16.73 -14.94 -2.77
CA CYS A 64 15.98 -14.37 -3.89
C CYS A 64 16.37 -12.92 -4.20
N ASN A 65 17.40 -12.37 -3.52
CA ASN A 65 17.82 -10.99 -3.77
C ASN A 65 18.27 -10.81 -5.22
N GLY A 66 17.85 -9.70 -5.83
CA GLY A 66 18.13 -9.39 -7.23
C GLY A 66 17.22 -10.10 -8.25
N GLN A 67 16.36 -11.01 -7.81
CA GLN A 67 15.39 -11.67 -8.68
C GLN A 67 14.12 -10.82 -8.80
N TYR A 68 13.50 -10.86 -9.98
CA TYR A 68 12.21 -10.21 -10.20
C TYR A 68 11.07 -11.10 -9.76
N VAL A 69 10.03 -10.47 -9.22
CA VAL A 69 8.82 -11.13 -8.72
C VAL A 69 7.58 -10.43 -9.22
N TYR A 70 6.59 -11.21 -9.66
CA TYR A 70 5.21 -10.83 -9.88
C TYR A 70 4.39 -11.19 -8.64
N VAL A 71 3.75 -10.18 -8.02
CA VAL A 71 2.94 -10.36 -6.81
C VAL A 71 1.54 -9.83 -7.06
N THR A 72 0.53 -10.67 -6.82
CA THR A 72 -0.86 -10.23 -6.68
C THR A 72 -1.33 -10.40 -5.24
N GLY A 73 -2.21 -9.53 -4.79
CA GLY A 73 -2.66 -9.58 -3.41
C GLY A 73 -3.53 -8.40 -2.99
N GLN A 74 -3.43 -8.06 -1.71
CA GLN A 74 -4.22 -6.99 -1.10
C GLN A 74 -3.32 -6.08 -0.29
N PHE A 75 -3.51 -4.77 -0.35
CA PHE A 75 -2.77 -3.84 0.48
C PHE A 75 -3.43 -3.76 1.86
N ARG A 76 -2.81 -4.38 2.86
CA ARG A 76 -3.38 -4.52 4.20
C ARG A 76 -2.76 -3.55 5.16
N SER A 77 -3.56 -3.16 6.15
CA SER A 77 -3.14 -2.31 7.25
C SER A 77 -3.33 -3.05 8.58
N PHE A 78 -2.37 -2.93 9.49
CA PHE A 78 -2.57 -3.35 10.86
C PHE A 78 -1.80 -2.45 11.83
N ASN A 79 -2.35 -2.33 13.03
CA ASN A 79 -1.72 -1.60 14.11
C ASN A 79 -0.82 -2.55 14.89
N ARG A 80 0.49 -2.29 14.85
CA ARG A 80 1.46 -2.99 15.71
C ARG A 80 1.57 -2.24 17.02
N HIS A 81 1.18 -2.92 18.09
CA HIS A 81 1.34 -2.42 19.45
C HIS A 81 2.76 -2.69 19.91
N GLU A 82 3.55 -1.62 20.02
CA GLU A 82 4.86 -1.62 20.67
C GLU A 82 4.69 -0.98 22.06
N GLU A 83 5.57 -1.28 23.03
CA GLU A 83 5.39 -1.00 24.47
C GLU A 83 4.90 0.43 24.80
N HIS A 84 5.24 1.43 23.98
CA HIS A 84 4.86 2.83 24.20
C HIS A 84 4.21 3.52 22.99
N LYS A 85 4.04 2.83 21.85
CA LYS A 85 3.56 3.46 20.61
C LYS A 85 2.74 2.48 19.78
N ASN A 86 1.70 3.00 19.14
CA ASN A 86 1.01 2.27 18.09
C ASN A 86 1.60 2.67 16.74
N ARG A 87 2.02 1.69 15.95
CA ARG A 87 2.57 1.89 14.60
C ARG A 87 1.65 1.24 13.58
N LEU A 88 1.11 2.05 12.67
CA LEU A 88 0.42 1.53 11.49
C LEU A 88 1.46 0.88 10.58
N VAL A 89 1.27 -0.40 10.29
CA VAL A 89 2.02 -1.16 9.31
C VAL A 89 1.13 -1.35 8.10
N LEU A 90 1.67 -1.06 6.92
CA LEU A 90 1.04 -1.27 5.63
C LEU A 90 1.93 -2.19 4.81
N SER A 91 1.34 -3.22 4.20
CA SER A 91 2.07 -4.19 3.38
C SER A 91 1.15 -4.87 2.39
N VAL A 92 1.69 -5.28 1.24
CA VAL A 92 0.98 -6.14 0.29
C VAL A 92 0.93 -7.54 0.87
N PHE A 93 -0.25 -8.03 1.23
CA PHE A 93 -0.46 -9.43 1.57
C PHE A 93 -0.57 -10.24 0.29
N ALA A 94 0.48 -11.00 -0.02
CA ALA A 94 0.59 -11.77 -1.25
C ALA A 94 -0.41 -12.94 -1.26
N ARG A 95 -1.10 -13.09 -2.40
CA ARG A 95 -1.93 -14.25 -2.74
C ARG A 95 -1.25 -15.08 -3.82
N GLU A 96 -0.57 -14.42 -4.74
CA GLU A 96 0.36 -15.02 -5.69
C GLU A 96 1.73 -14.33 -5.53
N PHE A 97 2.79 -15.11 -5.64
CA PHE A 97 4.17 -14.64 -5.52
C PHE A 97 5.03 -15.52 -6.44
N GLU A 98 5.31 -15.02 -7.64
CA GLU A 98 5.93 -15.79 -8.71
C GLU A 98 7.23 -15.12 -9.15
N LEU A 99 8.33 -15.87 -9.18
CA LEU A 99 9.59 -15.37 -9.73
C LEU A 99 9.46 -15.28 -11.25
N VAL A 100 9.83 -14.13 -11.81
CA VAL A 100 9.70 -13.81 -13.23
C VAL A 100 10.99 -13.21 -13.77
N GLU A 101 11.11 -13.12 -15.09
CA GLU A 101 12.17 -12.33 -15.72
C GLU A 101 11.92 -10.83 -15.52
N ALA A 102 12.98 -10.03 -15.62
CA ALA A 102 12.86 -8.58 -15.58
C ALA A 102 11.91 -8.12 -16.72
N PRO A 103 10.94 -7.24 -16.43
CA PRO A 103 10.03 -6.76 -17.47
C PRO A 103 10.80 -5.97 -18.54
N GLU A 104 10.43 -6.15 -19.81
CA GLU A 104 11.04 -5.41 -20.93
C GLU A 104 10.78 -3.90 -20.84
N GLU A 105 9.66 -3.50 -20.23
CA GLU A 105 9.26 -2.12 -20.03
C GLU A 105 8.70 -1.91 -18.61
N ASP A 106 8.96 -0.76 -17.99
CA ASP A 106 8.45 -0.38 -16.66
C ASP A 106 6.95 0.02 -16.66
N HIS A 107 6.19 -0.42 -17.65
CA HIS A 107 4.76 -0.12 -17.74
C HIS A 107 3.96 -1.06 -16.83
N GLU A 108 3.04 -0.49 -16.05
CA GLU A 108 2.02 -1.23 -15.29
C GLU A 108 2.52 -2.14 -14.15
N THR A 109 3.76 -1.95 -13.71
CA THR A 109 4.41 -2.75 -12.65
C THR A 109 3.96 -2.41 -11.22
N ASN A 110 3.11 -1.40 -11.00
CA ASN A 110 2.59 -1.02 -9.69
C ASN A 110 1.17 -0.48 -9.81
N GLN A 111 0.20 -1.37 -9.60
CA GLN A 111 -1.21 -1.07 -9.71
C GLN A 111 -1.92 -1.45 -8.42
N ILE A 112 -2.79 -0.55 -7.95
CA ILE A 112 -3.71 -0.84 -6.86
C ILE A 112 -5.11 -0.33 -7.21
N PHE A 113 -6.10 -1.15 -6.90
CA PHE A 113 -7.52 -0.81 -6.90
C PHE A 113 -8.09 -0.99 -5.50
N LEU A 114 -8.80 0.04 -5.02
CA LEU A 114 -9.52 0.02 -3.76
C LEU A 114 -10.98 0.41 -3.98
N ASP A 115 -11.89 -0.30 -3.34
CA ASP A 115 -13.31 0.01 -3.22
C ASP A 115 -13.63 0.08 -1.73
N GLY A 116 -13.95 1.29 -1.24
CA GLY A 116 -14.05 1.52 0.19
C GLY A 116 -14.68 2.85 0.55
N PHE A 117 -14.57 3.21 1.82
CA PHE A 117 -15.30 4.35 2.38
C PHE A 117 -14.37 5.38 2.99
N ILE A 118 -14.66 6.65 2.79
CA ILE A 118 -13.93 7.74 3.46
C ILE A 118 -14.19 7.66 4.97
N CYS A 119 -13.13 7.54 5.78
CA CYS A 119 -13.27 7.36 7.23
C CYS A 119 -12.82 8.56 8.07
N LYS A 120 -12.27 9.60 7.41
CA LYS A 120 -11.92 10.89 7.99
C LYS A 120 -12.13 11.99 6.96
N ASP A 121 -12.38 13.21 7.43
CA ASP A 121 -12.46 14.38 6.55
C ASP A 121 -11.22 14.51 5.67
N SER A 122 -11.44 14.84 4.40
CA SER A 122 -10.36 15.05 3.45
C SER A 122 -9.51 16.26 3.84
N VAL A 123 -8.18 16.14 3.74
CA VAL A 123 -7.26 17.23 4.08
C VAL A 123 -6.71 17.86 2.80
N TYR A 124 -7.46 18.81 2.25
CA TYR A 124 -7.07 19.56 1.05
C TYR A 124 -6.08 20.69 1.37
N ARG A 125 -5.01 20.82 0.58
CA ARG A 125 -4.05 21.93 0.66
C ARG A 125 -3.31 22.17 -0.65
N LYS A 126 -2.63 23.32 -0.74
CA LYS A 126 -1.64 23.60 -1.79
C LYS A 126 -0.22 23.45 -1.24
N THR A 127 0.66 22.78 -1.98
CA THR A 127 2.10 22.72 -1.67
C THR A 127 2.74 24.09 -1.89
N PRO A 128 3.97 24.35 -1.38
CA PRO A 128 4.69 25.60 -1.66
C PRO A 128 4.88 25.90 -3.15
N LEU A 129 4.90 24.86 -4.00
CA LEU A 129 4.99 24.98 -5.46
C LEU A 129 3.61 25.09 -6.13
N GLY A 130 2.54 25.33 -5.37
CA GLY A 130 1.19 25.53 -5.89
C GLY A 130 0.45 24.27 -6.33
N ARG A 131 1.01 23.07 -6.10
CA ARG A 131 0.32 21.81 -6.44
C ARG A 131 -0.80 21.56 -5.45
N GLU A 132 -1.98 21.24 -5.95
CA GLU A 132 -3.14 20.90 -5.12
C GLU A 132 -3.11 19.43 -4.75
N ILE A 133 -3.26 19.13 -3.46
CA ILE A 133 -3.28 17.78 -2.92
C ILE A 133 -4.42 17.62 -1.92
N ALA A 134 -4.92 16.39 -1.79
CA ALA A 134 -5.85 16.02 -0.73
C ALA A 134 -5.41 14.68 -0.14
N ASP A 135 -5.20 14.63 1.18
CA ASP A 135 -4.98 13.37 1.89
C ASP A 135 -6.35 12.78 2.27
N LEU A 136 -6.51 11.49 2.00
CA LEU A 136 -7.69 10.69 2.34
C LEU A 136 -7.27 9.51 3.21
N LEU A 137 -8.19 9.04 4.05
CA LEU A 137 -8.06 7.75 4.72
C LEU A 137 -9.27 6.90 4.31
N VAL A 138 -8.98 5.77 3.67
CA VAL A 138 -10.01 4.91 3.06
C VAL A 138 -10.10 3.62 3.84
N ALA A 139 -11.29 3.31 4.36
CA ALA A 139 -11.61 2.05 5.01
C ALA A 139 -12.08 1.04 3.96
N VAL A 140 -11.32 -0.03 3.79
CA VAL A 140 -11.59 -1.11 2.83
C VAL A 140 -11.98 -2.35 3.62
N ASN A 141 -13.24 -2.76 3.50
CA ASN A 141 -13.80 -3.82 4.33
C ASN A 141 -13.20 -5.18 3.97
N ARG A 142 -12.91 -5.99 4.97
CA ARG A 142 -12.48 -7.38 4.81
C ARG A 142 -13.44 -8.31 5.54
N SER A 143 -13.26 -9.61 5.29
CA SER A 143 -14.02 -10.65 5.99
C SER A 143 -13.87 -10.53 7.52
N TYR A 144 -14.87 -11.06 8.22
CA TYR A 144 -14.93 -11.10 9.69
C TYR A 144 -14.99 -9.70 10.36
N GLY A 145 -15.68 -8.75 9.73
CA GLY A 145 -16.01 -7.45 10.34
C GLY A 145 -14.78 -6.57 10.63
N LYS A 146 -13.71 -6.75 9.86
CA LYS A 146 -12.49 -5.96 9.96
C LYS A 146 -12.39 -5.05 8.74
N SER A 147 -11.52 -4.05 8.79
CA SER A 147 -11.24 -3.18 7.64
C SER A 147 -9.75 -2.80 7.62
N ASP A 148 -9.23 -2.60 6.42
CA ASP A 148 -7.92 -2.00 6.20
C ASP A 148 -8.11 -0.48 6.04
N TYR A 149 -7.31 0.32 6.76
CA TYR A 149 -7.34 1.78 6.73
C TYR A 149 -6.14 2.29 5.96
N ILE A 150 -6.37 2.66 4.69
CA ILE A 150 -5.32 2.92 3.73
C ILE A 150 -5.21 4.42 3.48
N PRO A 151 -4.07 5.05 3.82
CA PRO A 151 -3.79 6.44 3.45
C PRO A 151 -3.69 6.56 1.94
N CYS A 152 -4.40 7.53 1.37
CA CYS A 152 -4.36 7.84 -0.05
C CYS A 152 -4.07 9.32 -0.25
N ILE A 153 -3.32 9.67 -1.29
CA ILE A 153 -3.03 11.06 -1.67
C ILE A 153 -3.53 11.33 -3.09
N CYS A 154 -4.43 12.29 -3.22
CA CYS A 154 -4.93 12.78 -4.49
C CYS A 154 -4.17 14.01 -4.95
N TRP A 155 -4.04 14.19 -6.27
CA TRP A 155 -3.31 15.29 -6.88
C TRP A 155 -4.19 16.07 -7.88
N GLY A 156 -4.00 17.38 -7.96
CA GLY A 156 -4.60 18.25 -8.98
C GLY A 156 -6.12 18.16 -9.03
N ARG A 157 -6.67 17.71 -10.17
CA ARG A 157 -8.13 17.56 -10.34
C ARG A 157 -8.74 16.58 -9.35
N ASN A 158 -8.08 15.45 -9.10
CA ASN A 158 -8.55 14.46 -8.12
C ASN A 158 -8.55 15.05 -6.71
N ALA A 159 -7.56 15.89 -6.37
CA ALA A 159 -7.51 16.56 -5.07
C ALA A 159 -8.69 17.50 -4.86
N ARG A 160 -9.02 18.33 -5.85
CA ARG A 160 -10.18 19.21 -5.79
C ARG A 160 -11.51 18.44 -5.73
N PHE A 161 -11.61 17.35 -6.46
CA PHE A 161 -12.80 16.51 -6.47
C PHE A 161 -13.00 15.85 -5.10
N ALA A 162 -11.95 15.24 -4.55
CA ALA A 162 -12.00 14.56 -3.26
C ALA A 162 -12.14 15.50 -2.05
N ALA A 163 -11.83 16.80 -2.21
CA ALA A 163 -11.99 17.81 -1.16
C ALA A 163 -13.45 17.97 -0.69
N GLY A 164 -14.42 17.59 -1.53
CA GLY A 164 -15.84 17.65 -1.21
C GLY A 164 -16.41 16.38 -0.58
N PHE A 165 -15.61 15.33 -0.38
CA PHE A 165 -16.09 14.06 0.16
C PHE A 165 -16.31 14.13 1.67
N GLU A 166 -17.45 13.60 2.11
CA GLU A 166 -17.80 13.48 3.52
C GLU A 166 -17.41 12.11 4.07
N VAL A 167 -17.24 12.00 5.39
CA VAL A 167 -17.07 10.70 6.06
C VAL A 167 -18.26 9.78 5.73
N GLY A 168 -17.97 8.56 5.31
CA GLY A 168 -18.94 7.57 4.86
C GLY A 168 -19.15 7.55 3.34
N SER A 169 -18.56 8.49 2.59
CA SER A 169 -18.62 8.48 1.12
C SER A 169 -18.03 7.19 0.55
N HIS A 170 -18.77 6.50 -0.32
CA HIS A 170 -18.30 5.31 -1.04
C HIS A 170 -17.47 5.74 -2.25
N VAL A 171 -16.23 5.27 -2.31
CA VAL A 171 -15.28 5.64 -3.36
C VAL A 171 -14.60 4.41 -3.96
N GLN A 172 -14.28 4.53 -5.24
CA GLN A 172 -13.35 3.63 -5.93
C GLN A 172 -12.08 4.39 -6.31
N ILE A 173 -10.92 3.80 -6.02
CA ILE A 173 -9.61 4.41 -6.20
C ILE A 173 -8.75 3.48 -7.03
N TRP A 174 -8.10 4.06 -8.04
CA TRP A 174 -6.98 3.45 -8.74
C TRP A 174 -5.73 4.29 -8.49
N GLY A 175 -4.58 3.62 -8.41
CA GLY A 175 -3.33 4.30 -8.20
C GLY A 175 -2.16 3.35 -8.19
N ARG A 176 -1.12 3.77 -7.47
CA ARG A 176 0.08 2.99 -7.18
C ARG A 176 0.40 3.09 -5.70
N ILE A 177 1.01 2.06 -5.13
CA ILE A 177 1.56 2.13 -3.77
C ILE A 177 2.85 2.94 -3.83
N GLN A 178 3.00 3.90 -2.92
CA GLN A 178 4.24 4.65 -2.80
C GLN A 178 4.83 4.62 -1.40
N SER A 179 6.16 4.65 -1.36
CA SER A 179 6.95 4.90 -0.16
C SER A 179 7.41 6.35 -0.12
N ARG A 180 7.38 6.98 1.06
CA ARG A 180 7.93 8.32 1.28
C ARG A 180 8.73 8.38 2.56
N GLU A 181 9.96 8.85 2.45
CA GLU A 181 10.77 9.18 3.61
C GLU A 181 10.29 10.50 4.23
N TYR A 182 10.27 10.54 5.56
CA TYR A 182 10.07 11.76 6.32
C TYR A 182 10.94 11.78 7.56
N VAL A 183 11.31 12.98 7.98
CA VAL A 183 12.06 13.19 9.22
C VAL A 183 11.07 13.48 10.34
N LYS A 184 11.03 12.60 11.33
CA LYS A 184 10.28 12.83 12.57
C LYS A 184 11.21 13.48 13.60
N LYS A 185 10.88 14.71 14.00
CA LYS A 185 11.51 15.34 15.17
C LYS A 185 11.00 14.66 16.44
N LEU A 186 11.90 14.07 17.21
CA LEU A 186 11.62 13.48 18.52
C LEU A 186 11.84 14.51 19.64
N SER A 187 12.82 15.40 19.44
CA SER A 187 13.12 16.56 20.29
C SER A 187 13.74 17.69 19.45
N GLU A 188 14.25 18.75 20.09
CA GLU A 188 14.97 19.82 19.37
C GLU A 188 16.27 19.34 18.72
N THR A 189 16.91 18.32 19.31
CA THR A 189 18.23 17.81 18.88
C THR A 189 18.16 16.44 18.22
N GLU A 190 17.04 15.71 18.39
CA GLU A 190 16.90 14.34 17.93
C GLU A 190 15.86 14.23 16.80
N VAL A 191 16.30 13.67 15.68
CA VAL A 191 15.50 13.39 14.50
C VAL A 191 15.63 11.92 14.12
N GLU A 192 14.54 11.33 13.66
CA GLU A 192 14.46 9.95 13.20
C GLU A 192 13.94 9.94 11.76
N GLN A 193 14.66 9.29 10.85
CA GLN A 193 14.16 9.02 9.51
C GLN A 193 13.13 7.87 9.56
N ARG A 194 12.00 8.07 8.88
CA ARG A 194 10.91 7.10 8.83
C ARG A 194 10.37 7.01 7.43
N VAL A 195 9.86 5.84 7.07
CA VAL A 195 9.12 5.62 5.83
C VAL A 195 7.62 5.58 6.15
N ALA A 196 6.83 6.27 5.34
CA ALA A 196 5.37 6.13 5.30
C ALA A 196 4.96 5.53 3.95
N TYR A 197 3.92 4.71 3.99
CA TYR A 197 3.33 4.10 2.80
C TYR A 197 1.92 4.65 2.58
N GLU A 198 1.57 4.92 1.33
CA GLU A 198 0.27 5.45 0.94
C GLU A 198 -0.02 5.12 -0.53
N VAL A 199 -1.28 5.26 -0.94
CA VAL A 199 -1.67 5.12 -2.34
C VAL A 199 -1.62 6.47 -3.03
N SER A 200 -0.77 6.61 -4.05
CA SER A 200 -0.82 7.77 -4.95
C SER A 200 -1.93 7.57 -5.97
N VAL A 201 -3.02 8.32 -5.81
CA VAL A 201 -4.26 8.17 -6.59
C VAL A 201 -4.09 8.71 -8.01
N SER A 202 -4.28 7.84 -9.01
CA SER A 202 -4.34 8.20 -10.43
C SER A 202 -5.77 8.51 -10.88
N LYS A 203 -6.76 7.79 -10.34
CA LYS A 203 -8.18 7.97 -10.61
C LYS A 203 -8.98 7.73 -9.33
N ILE A 204 -10.01 8.53 -9.11
CA ILE A 204 -10.95 8.35 -8.01
C ILE A 204 -12.38 8.61 -8.52
N GLU A 205 -13.29 7.73 -8.15
CA GLU A 205 -14.71 7.81 -8.45
C GLU A 205 -15.50 7.83 -7.14
N PHE A 206 -16.57 8.63 -7.14
CA PHE A 206 -17.56 8.63 -6.08
C PHE A 206 -18.74 7.79 -6.54
N LEU A 207 -19.20 6.87 -5.70
CA LEU A 207 -20.36 6.03 -5.97
C LEU A 207 -21.55 6.60 -5.19
N GLU A 208 -22.58 7.00 -5.92
CA GLU A 208 -23.85 7.39 -5.31
C GLU A 208 -24.51 6.15 -4.69
N SER A 209 -24.88 6.28 -3.42
CA SER A 209 -25.60 5.27 -2.63
C SER A 209 -27.01 5.00 -3.14
#